data_AF-A0A015XD19-F1
#
_entry.id   AF-A0A015XD19-F1
#
_cell.length_a   1.000
_cell.length_b   1.000
_cell.length_c   1.000
_cell.angle_alpha   90.00
_cell.angle_beta   90.00
_cell.angle_gamma   90.00
#
_symmetry.space_group_name_H-M   'P 1'
#
loop_
_entity.id
_entity.type
_entity.pdbx_description
1 polymer ?
#
loop_
_entity_poly.entity_id
_entity_poly.type
_entity_poly.pdbx_seq_one_letter_code
_entity_poly.pdbx_strand_id
1 'polypeptide(L)'
;MEQIKAHIAVSLDGHTATPDYELDWMPRDVKELAAREHAAASCLLMGANTYNYIFEHWGGWPHKSKRSFVVSHYDTNVTPDCGVEFLTEEPLQRVYELKQENDMLVVGGGKLLTSLIKAGLLDSLTIYTVPVMVGKGIGFIGETLGSEWKLSESRVLDNGVVCSTYLFGGSV
;
A
#
# COMPACT_ATOMS: atom_id res chain seq x y z
N MET A 1 -18.60 -8.94 0.46
CA MET A 1 -17.35 -8.99 -0.31
C MET A 1 -16.25 -8.58 0.64
N GLU A 2 -15.12 -9.27 0.59
CA GLU A 2 -13.92 -8.87 1.32
C GLU A 2 -13.39 -7.55 0.76
N GLN A 3 -12.51 -6.90 1.52
CA GLN A 3 -12.07 -5.54 1.30
C GLN A 3 -10.60 -5.47 0.88
N ILE A 4 -10.29 -4.54 -0.02
CA ILE A 4 -8.94 -4.09 -0.31
C ILE A 4 -8.74 -2.74 0.37
N LYS A 5 -7.85 -2.72 1.36
CA LYS A 5 -7.52 -1.52 2.16
C LYS A 5 -6.09 -1.11 1.88
N ALA A 6 -5.79 0.18 2.04
CA ALA A 6 -4.42 0.69 1.94
C ALA A 6 -4.11 1.56 3.14
N HIS A 7 -2.94 1.36 3.76
CA HIS A 7 -2.45 2.17 4.88
C HIS A 7 -1.08 2.73 4.47
N ILE A 8 -1.03 4.01 4.12
CA ILE A 8 0.11 4.60 3.41
C ILE A 8 0.55 5.89 4.09
N ALA A 9 1.85 6.01 4.35
CA ALA A 9 2.46 7.27 4.76
C ALA A 9 2.83 8.11 3.55
N VAL A 10 2.52 9.41 3.63
CA VAL A 10 2.72 10.36 2.54
C VAL A 10 3.30 11.65 3.10
N SER A 11 4.34 12.19 2.46
CA SER A 11 4.86 13.52 2.77
C SER A 11 3.83 14.60 2.44
N LEU A 12 4.03 15.81 2.96
CA LEU A 12 3.12 16.93 2.75
C LEU A 12 3.01 17.34 1.27
N ASP A 13 4.06 17.09 0.48
CA ASP A 13 4.11 17.28 -0.97
C ASP A 13 3.84 16.02 -1.79
N GLY A 14 3.28 14.95 -1.19
CA GLY A 14 2.68 13.85 -1.95
C GLY A 14 3.62 12.72 -2.34
N HIS A 15 4.68 12.46 -1.57
CA HIS A 15 5.66 11.39 -1.83
C HIS A 15 5.58 10.26 -0.81
N THR A 16 5.76 9.02 -1.25
CA THR A 16 5.78 7.81 -0.41
C THR A 16 7.20 7.29 -0.15
N ALA A 17 8.19 7.79 -0.88
CA ALA A 17 9.61 7.51 -0.68
C ALA A 17 10.44 8.57 -1.40
N THR A 18 11.72 8.72 -1.06
CA THR A 18 12.69 9.51 -1.82
C THR A 18 13.06 8.80 -3.15
N PRO A 19 13.83 9.41 -4.06
CA PRO A 19 14.14 8.83 -5.38
C PRO A 19 14.99 7.55 -5.31
N ASP A 20 15.73 7.37 -4.22
CA ASP A 20 16.50 6.18 -3.83
C ASP A 20 15.69 5.20 -2.97
N TYR A 21 14.37 5.39 -2.87
CA TYR A 21 13.42 4.56 -2.11
C TYR A 21 13.52 4.65 -0.59
N GLU A 22 14.33 5.56 -0.05
CA GLU A 22 14.47 5.73 1.39
C GLU A 22 13.23 6.33 2.07
N LEU A 23 13.09 5.97 3.36
CA LEU A 23 11.94 6.29 4.21
C LEU A 23 12.34 7.06 5.47
N ASP A 24 13.52 7.67 5.51
CA ASP A 24 14.06 8.35 6.69
C ASP A 24 13.28 9.58 7.13
N TRP A 25 12.55 10.21 6.20
CA TRP A 25 11.64 11.31 6.47
C TRP A 25 10.41 10.90 7.29
N MET A 26 10.08 9.60 7.33
CA MET A 26 8.92 9.09 8.04
C MET A 26 9.25 8.86 9.54
N PRO A 27 8.46 9.43 10.47
CA PRO A 27 8.63 9.22 11.90
C PRO A 27 8.57 7.75 12.30
N ARG A 28 9.31 7.38 13.35
CA ARG A 28 9.35 6.01 13.88
C ARG A 28 7.95 5.50 14.22
N ASP A 29 7.11 6.29 14.87
CA ASP A 29 5.77 5.86 15.29
C ASP A 29 4.88 5.51 14.09
N VAL A 30 5.04 6.19 12.95
CA VAL A 30 4.32 5.89 11.71
C VAL A 30 4.85 4.60 11.08
N LYS A 31 6.17 4.38 11.07
CA LYS A 31 6.79 3.10 10.65
C LYS A 31 6.24 1.94 11.47
N GLU A 32 6.14 2.11 12.78
CA GLU A 32 5.63 1.09 13.70
C GLU A 32 4.13 0.84 13.53
N LEU A 33 3.34 1.89 13.28
CA LEU A 33 1.93 1.75 12.92
C LEU A 33 1.78 0.92 11.64
N ALA A 34 2.47 1.27 10.55
CA ALA A 34 2.40 0.51 9.31
C ALA A 34 2.83 -0.97 9.50
N ALA A 35 3.89 -1.22 10.27
CA ALA A 35 4.32 -2.58 10.60
C ALA A 35 3.26 -3.37 11.37
N ARG A 36 2.53 -2.73 12.30
CA ARG A 36 1.41 -3.36 13.02
C ARG A 36 0.25 -3.72 12.08
N GLU A 37 -0.10 -2.84 11.15
CA GLU A 37 -1.14 -3.11 10.15
C GLU A 37 -0.75 -4.29 9.25
N HIS A 38 0.49 -4.32 8.75
CA HIS A 38 1.01 -5.47 7.98
C HIS A 38 1.03 -6.77 8.81
N ALA A 39 1.33 -6.67 10.10
CA ALA A 39 1.35 -7.83 10.98
C ALA A 39 -0.06 -8.39 11.22
N ALA A 40 -1.08 -7.53 11.34
CA ALA A 40 -2.47 -7.88 11.57
C ALA A 40 -3.22 -8.36 10.31
N ALA A 41 -2.77 -7.95 9.13
CA ALA A 41 -3.39 -8.36 7.86
C ALA A 41 -3.31 -9.88 7.64
N SER A 42 -4.41 -10.46 7.15
CA SER A 42 -4.48 -11.86 6.70
C SER A 42 -3.75 -12.05 5.37
N CYS A 43 -3.90 -11.11 4.45
CA CYS A 43 -3.29 -11.11 3.14
C CYS A 43 -2.68 -9.75 2.77
N LEU A 44 -1.53 -9.78 2.09
CA LEU A 44 -0.82 -8.60 1.63
C LEU A 44 -0.88 -8.49 0.10
N LEU A 45 -1.01 -7.26 -0.40
CA LEU A 45 -0.96 -6.95 -1.82
C LEU A 45 0.06 -5.84 -2.07
N MET A 46 0.93 -5.99 -3.06
CA MET A 46 1.93 -4.96 -3.38
C MET A 46 2.38 -4.98 -4.83
N GLY A 47 3.05 -3.91 -5.25
CA GLY A 47 3.78 -3.88 -6.52
C GLY A 47 5.19 -4.45 -6.38
N ALA A 48 5.77 -4.89 -7.51
CA ALA A 48 7.11 -5.48 -7.55
C ALA A 48 8.21 -4.61 -6.91
N ASN A 49 8.18 -3.29 -7.11
CA ASN A 49 9.18 -2.39 -6.50
C ASN A 49 9.13 -2.41 -4.96
N THR A 50 7.93 -2.48 -4.38
CA THR A 50 7.75 -2.57 -2.92
C THR A 50 8.23 -3.93 -2.40
N TYR A 51 7.93 -5.01 -3.13
CA TYR A 51 8.44 -6.34 -2.80
C TYR A 51 9.99 -6.37 -2.80
N ASN A 52 10.62 -5.88 -3.86
CA ASN A 52 12.09 -5.84 -3.97
C ASN A 52 12.72 -4.99 -2.87
N TYR A 53 12.16 -3.80 -2.60
CA TYR A 53 12.62 -2.93 -1.52
C TYR A 53 12.61 -3.67 -0.17
N ILE A 54 11.50 -4.31 0.18
CA ILE A 54 11.37 -5.07 1.44
C ILE A 54 12.40 -6.19 1.49
N PHE A 55 12.54 -6.97 0.42
CA PHE A 55 13.49 -8.07 0.36
C PHE A 55 14.93 -7.61 0.58
N GLU A 56 15.36 -6.55 -0.11
CA GLU A 56 16.72 -6.01 -0.02
C GLU A 56 17.01 -5.42 1.36
N HIS A 57 16.07 -4.67 1.94
CA HIS A 57 16.28 -3.97 3.21
C HIS A 57 16.18 -4.89 4.44
N TRP A 58 15.43 -5.99 4.33
CA TRP A 58 15.23 -6.94 5.43
C TRP A 58 16.03 -8.25 5.25
N GLY A 59 16.78 -8.39 4.16
CA GLY A 59 17.54 -9.61 3.85
C GLY A 59 16.64 -10.84 3.61
N GLY A 60 15.40 -10.61 3.17
CA GLY A 60 14.40 -11.65 2.96
C GLY A 60 12.96 -11.16 3.09
N TRP A 61 11.99 -12.06 2.89
CA TRP A 61 10.57 -11.76 3.10
C TRP A 61 10.21 -11.86 4.60
N PRO A 62 9.76 -10.77 5.26
CA PRO A 62 9.47 -10.78 6.69
C PRO A 62 8.12 -11.43 7.03
N HIS A 63 7.21 -11.57 6.06
CA HIS A 63 5.85 -12.04 6.26
C HIS A 63 5.63 -13.47 5.77
N LYS A 64 6.55 -14.39 6.09
CA LYS A 64 6.57 -15.79 5.57
C LYS A 64 5.32 -16.62 5.89
N SER A 65 4.59 -16.27 6.94
CA SER A 65 3.36 -16.97 7.35
C SER A 65 2.09 -16.40 6.71
N LYS A 66 2.21 -15.39 5.84
CA LYS A 66 1.09 -14.69 5.22
C LYS A 66 1.07 -14.93 3.73
N ARG A 67 -0.13 -15.03 3.17
CA ARG A 67 -0.33 -15.04 1.72
C ARG A 67 -0.09 -13.63 1.20
N SER A 68 0.82 -13.48 0.24
CA SER A 68 1.23 -12.19 -0.30
C SER A 68 1.16 -12.21 -1.83
N PHE A 69 0.48 -11.25 -2.43
CA PHE A 69 0.37 -11.11 -3.88
C PHE A 69 1.20 -9.94 -4.37
N VAL A 70 1.97 -10.17 -5.43
CA VAL A 70 2.82 -9.16 -6.06
C VAL A 70 2.34 -8.90 -7.48
N VAL A 71 1.79 -7.70 -7.72
CA VAL A 71 1.43 -7.25 -9.07
C VAL A 71 2.69 -6.82 -9.80
N SER A 72 2.96 -7.46 -10.93
CA SER A 72 4.16 -7.25 -11.74
C SER A 72 3.89 -7.50 -13.22
N HIS A 73 4.78 -7.04 -14.11
CA HIS A 73 4.79 -7.46 -15.51
C HIS A 73 5.59 -8.75 -15.74
N TYR A 74 6.53 -9.06 -14.83
CA TYR A 74 7.42 -10.21 -14.92
C TYR A 74 7.49 -10.90 -13.56
N ASP A 75 7.58 -12.23 -13.59
CA ASP A 75 7.86 -13.00 -12.38
C ASP A 75 9.35 -12.87 -12.04
N THR A 76 9.63 -12.21 -10.93
CA THR A 76 10.97 -11.99 -10.38
C THR A 76 11.03 -12.43 -8.92
N ASN A 77 10.18 -13.40 -8.55
CA ASN A 77 10.06 -13.88 -7.19
C ASN A 77 11.37 -14.52 -6.71
N VAL A 78 12.00 -13.91 -5.71
CA VAL A 78 13.20 -14.41 -5.05
C VAL A 78 12.88 -15.12 -3.73
N THR A 79 11.59 -15.27 -3.39
CA THR A 79 11.10 -15.93 -2.16
C THR A 79 9.89 -16.84 -2.42
N PRO A 80 9.99 -17.83 -3.34
CA PRO A 80 8.86 -18.68 -3.71
C PRO A 80 8.29 -19.50 -2.53
N ASP A 81 9.13 -19.89 -1.57
CA ASP A 81 8.71 -20.68 -0.41
C ASP A 81 8.12 -19.85 0.75
N CYS A 82 7.93 -18.54 0.55
CA CYS A 82 7.48 -17.61 1.60
C CYS A 82 6.02 -17.16 1.45
N GLY A 83 5.19 -17.92 0.73
CA GLY A 83 3.78 -17.59 0.51
C GLY A 83 3.56 -16.39 -0.41
N VAL A 84 4.55 -16.10 -1.27
CA VAL A 84 4.53 -14.98 -2.23
C VAL A 84 4.14 -15.49 -3.62
N GLU A 85 3.07 -14.94 -4.18
CA GLU A 85 2.55 -15.26 -5.51
C GLU A 85 2.62 -14.00 -6.40
N PHE A 86 3.25 -14.13 -7.58
CA PHE A 86 3.32 -13.03 -8.54
C PHE A 86 2.12 -13.10 -9.50
N LEU A 87 1.39 -11.99 -9.61
CA LEU A 87 0.29 -11.80 -10.54
C LEU A 87 0.82 -11.05 -11.76
N THR A 88 1.09 -11.78 -12.84
CA THR A 88 1.72 -11.25 -14.07
C THR A 88 0.75 -11.11 -15.24
N GLU A 89 -0.24 -11.98 -15.33
CA GLU A 89 -1.25 -11.99 -16.39
C GLU A 89 -2.56 -11.40 -15.86
N GLU A 90 -3.11 -10.42 -16.58
CA GLU A 90 -4.36 -9.71 -16.22
C GLU A 90 -4.45 -9.39 -14.70
N PRO A 91 -3.42 -8.72 -14.12
CA PRO A 91 -3.25 -8.69 -12.67
C PRO A 91 -4.43 -8.07 -11.92
N LEU A 92 -5.11 -7.07 -12.50
CA LEU A 92 -6.27 -6.45 -11.86
C LEU A 92 -7.50 -7.37 -11.85
N GLN A 93 -7.67 -8.18 -12.89
CA GLN A 93 -8.73 -9.20 -12.92
C GLN A 93 -8.47 -10.27 -11.86
N ARG A 94 -7.22 -10.73 -11.72
CA ARG A 94 -6.85 -11.69 -10.66
C ARG A 94 -7.01 -11.08 -9.27
N VAL A 95 -6.65 -9.81 -9.07
CA VAL A 95 -6.91 -9.11 -7.79
C VAL A 95 -8.41 -9.04 -7.48
N TYR A 96 -9.26 -8.77 -8.48
CA TYR A 96 -10.72 -8.74 -8.31
C TYR A 96 -11.29 -10.11 -7.88
N GLU A 97 -10.78 -11.19 -8.46
CA GLU A 97 -11.18 -12.56 -8.11
C GLU A 97 -10.70 -12.95 -6.71
N LEU A 98 -9.45 -12.63 -6.37
CA LEU A 98 -8.89 -12.87 -5.03
C LEU A 98 -9.66 -12.11 -3.94
N LYS A 99 -10.13 -10.89 -4.23
CA LYS A 99 -10.98 -10.10 -3.34
C LYS A 99 -12.31 -10.78 -2.99
N GLN A 100 -12.76 -11.78 -3.75
CA GLN A 100 -14.00 -12.49 -3.39
C GLN A 100 -13.84 -13.36 -2.13
N GLU A 101 -12.61 -13.72 -1.78
CA GLU A 101 -12.29 -14.67 -0.71
C GLU A 101 -11.25 -14.16 0.29
N ASN A 102 -10.61 -13.01 0.03
CA ASN A 102 -9.51 -12.51 0.85
C ASN A 102 -9.67 -11.01 1.15
N ASP A 103 -9.69 -10.65 2.43
CA ASP A 103 -9.36 -9.30 2.90
C ASP A 103 -7.86 -9.04 2.65
N MET A 104 -7.55 -7.96 1.92
CA MET A 104 -6.19 -7.64 1.48
C MET A 104 -5.76 -6.25 1.95
N LEU A 105 -4.56 -6.17 2.51
CA LEU A 105 -3.89 -4.91 2.83
C LEU A 105 -2.83 -4.58 1.76
N VAL A 106 -2.99 -3.42 1.12
CA VAL A 106 -2.02 -2.88 0.18
C VAL A 106 -0.84 -2.29 0.96
N VAL A 107 0.33 -2.89 0.80
CA VAL A 107 1.59 -2.40 1.38
C VAL A 107 2.13 -1.20 0.58
N GLY A 108 1.90 -1.20 -0.73
CA GLY A 108 2.34 -0.14 -1.64
C GLY A 108 2.69 -0.68 -3.03
N GLY A 109 3.17 0.13 -3.96
CA GLY A 109 3.34 1.59 -3.87
C GLY A 109 2.34 2.35 -4.75
N GLY A 110 2.64 3.62 -5.00
CA GLY A 110 1.72 4.54 -5.69
C GLY A 110 1.19 4.08 -7.04
N LYS A 111 2.01 3.36 -7.84
CA LYS A 111 1.56 2.78 -9.12
C LYS A 111 0.43 1.76 -8.94
N LEU A 112 0.57 0.85 -7.97
CA LEU A 112 -0.45 -0.14 -7.69
C LEU A 112 -1.72 0.54 -7.15
N LEU A 113 -1.58 1.46 -6.19
CA LEU A 113 -2.72 2.22 -5.66
C LEU A 113 -3.47 2.94 -6.77
N THR A 114 -2.75 3.61 -7.67
CA THR A 114 -3.33 4.29 -8.84
C THR A 114 -4.15 3.33 -9.70
N SER A 115 -3.60 2.15 -10.00
CA SER A 115 -4.30 1.12 -10.79
C SER A 115 -5.55 0.59 -10.09
N LEU A 116 -5.48 0.33 -8.77
CA LEU A 116 -6.62 -0.13 -7.98
C LEU A 116 -7.74 0.92 -7.91
N ILE A 117 -7.38 2.19 -7.75
CA ILE A 117 -8.34 3.31 -7.76
C ILE A 117 -9.01 3.44 -9.12
N LYS A 118 -8.24 3.40 -10.21
CA LYS A 118 -8.78 3.46 -11.58
C LYS A 118 -9.73 2.31 -11.90
N ALA A 119 -9.49 1.14 -11.30
CA ALA A 119 -10.35 -0.04 -11.45
C ALA A 119 -11.52 -0.08 -10.44
N GLY A 120 -11.64 0.88 -9.52
CA GLY A 120 -12.66 0.88 -8.48
C GLY A 120 -12.53 -0.29 -7.49
N LEU A 121 -11.33 -0.85 -7.33
CA LEU A 121 -11.08 -2.03 -6.50
C LEU A 121 -10.72 -1.71 -5.06
N LEU A 122 -10.15 -0.53 -4.79
CA LEU A 122 -9.74 -0.09 -3.45
C LEU A 122 -10.96 0.42 -2.67
N ASP A 123 -11.26 -0.20 -1.53
CA ASP A 123 -12.44 0.14 -0.71
C ASP A 123 -12.13 1.20 0.35
N SER A 124 -10.93 1.16 0.93
CA SER A 124 -10.52 2.06 2.01
C SER A 124 -9.07 2.50 1.86
N LEU A 125 -8.83 3.79 2.12
CA LEU A 125 -7.52 4.41 2.07
C LEU A 125 -7.28 5.20 3.36
N THR A 126 -6.39 4.67 4.20
CA THR A 126 -5.85 5.35 5.38
C THR A 126 -4.53 6.03 5.01
N ILE A 127 -4.48 7.34 5.16
CA ILE A 127 -3.34 8.19 4.81
C ILE A 127 -2.73 8.75 6.10
N TYR A 128 -1.44 8.52 6.29
CA TYR A 128 -0.64 9.20 7.31
C TYR A 128 0.12 10.35 6.65
N THR A 129 -0.45 11.56 6.69
CA THR A 129 0.20 12.76 6.16
C THR A 129 1.25 13.26 7.16
N VAL A 130 2.52 13.08 6.80
CA VAL A 130 3.67 13.52 7.59
C VAL A 130 3.99 14.98 7.24
N PRO A 131 4.17 15.88 8.23
CA PRO A 131 4.40 17.31 8.00
C PRO A 131 5.84 17.62 7.55
N VAL A 132 6.29 16.96 6.49
CA VAL A 132 7.61 17.12 5.87
C VAL A 132 7.47 17.26 4.36
N MET A 133 8.27 18.13 3.75
CA MET A 133 8.40 18.24 2.29
C MET A 133 9.60 17.40 1.85
N VAL A 134 9.38 16.38 1.02
CA VAL A 134 10.46 15.53 0.47
C VAL A 134 11.11 16.20 -0.75
N GLY A 135 10.40 17.09 -1.42
CA GLY A 135 10.80 17.85 -2.61
C GLY A 135 10.72 17.02 -3.89
N LYS A 136 11.36 15.85 -3.91
CA LYS A 136 11.36 14.94 -5.05
C LYS A 136 11.38 13.50 -4.57
N GLY A 137 10.49 12.66 -5.07
CA GLY A 137 10.43 11.27 -4.67
C GLY A 137 9.50 10.41 -5.52
N ILE A 138 9.15 9.25 -5.00
CA ILE A 138 8.12 8.38 -5.55
C ILE A 138 6.76 8.96 -5.18
N GLY A 139 5.97 9.34 -6.18
CA GLY A 139 4.65 9.95 -5.97
C GLY A 139 3.63 8.99 -5.34
N PHE A 140 2.75 9.54 -4.50
CA PHE A 140 1.70 8.80 -3.80
C PHE A 140 0.65 8.22 -4.74
N ILE A 141 0.03 9.06 -5.58
CA ILE A 141 -0.98 8.65 -6.56
C ILE A 141 -0.64 9.33 -7.88
N GLY A 142 -0.71 8.57 -8.97
CA GLY A 142 -0.56 9.08 -10.33
C GLY A 142 -1.86 9.61 -10.91
N GLU A 143 -1.89 9.77 -12.23
CA GLU A 143 -3.08 10.26 -12.94
C GLU A 143 -4.26 9.27 -12.84
N THR A 144 -5.43 9.79 -12.48
CA THR A 144 -6.71 9.04 -12.42
C THR A 144 -7.80 9.79 -13.19
N LEU A 145 -8.97 9.16 -13.38
CA LEU A 145 -10.14 9.80 -13.98
C LEU A 145 -10.91 10.71 -12.99
N GLY A 146 -10.41 10.88 -11.77
CA GLY A 146 -11.15 11.49 -10.66
C GLY A 146 -12.12 10.51 -10.01
N SER A 147 -12.34 10.66 -8.70
CA SER A 147 -13.32 9.89 -7.93
C SER A 147 -13.69 10.61 -6.63
N GLU A 148 -14.85 10.29 -6.07
CA GLU A 148 -15.30 10.83 -4.78
C GLU A 148 -15.06 9.82 -3.65
N TRP A 149 -14.60 10.34 -2.51
CA TRP A 149 -14.26 9.56 -1.33
C TRP A 149 -14.88 10.18 -0.10
N LYS A 150 -15.41 9.35 0.80
CA LYS A 150 -16.00 9.79 2.06
C LYS A 150 -14.98 9.71 3.17
N LEU A 151 -14.72 10.82 3.86
CA LEU A 151 -13.95 10.81 5.10
C LEU A 151 -14.73 10.03 6.17
N SER A 152 -14.13 8.97 6.72
CA SER A 152 -14.72 8.17 7.80
C SER A 152 -14.11 8.49 9.16
N GLU A 153 -12.80 8.75 9.21
CA GLU A 153 -12.06 9.10 10.43
C GLU A 153 -10.96 10.11 10.10
N SER A 154 -10.70 11.05 11.01
CA SER A 154 -9.51 11.91 10.95
C SER A 154 -9.03 12.24 12.35
N ARG A 155 -7.72 12.12 12.59
CA ARG A 155 -7.08 12.42 13.86
C ARG A 155 -5.65 12.94 13.67
N VAL A 156 -5.22 13.82 14.56
CA VAL A 156 -3.83 14.26 14.66
C VAL A 156 -3.12 13.32 15.63
N LEU A 157 -2.03 12.71 15.18
CA LEU A 157 -1.13 11.88 15.98
C LEU A 157 0.02 12.73 16.52
N ASP A 158 0.89 12.11 17.31
CA ASP A 158 2.13 12.72 17.75
C ASP A 158 2.98 13.19 16.55
N ASN A 159 3.82 14.19 16.78
CA ASN A 159 4.67 14.83 15.76
C ASN A 159 3.90 15.55 14.63
N GLY A 160 2.60 15.84 14.84
CA GLY A 160 1.78 16.59 13.88
C GLY A 160 1.35 15.80 12.64
N VAL A 161 1.50 14.47 12.67
CA VAL A 161 1.03 13.59 11.59
C VAL A 161 -0.48 13.56 11.59
N VAL A 162 -1.10 13.78 10.42
CA VAL A 162 -2.55 13.64 10.27
C VAL A 162 -2.85 12.24 9.73
N CYS A 163 -3.60 11.45 10.50
CA CYS A 163 -4.12 10.17 10.04
C CYS A 163 -5.57 10.37 9.60
N SER A 164 -5.87 10.11 8.33
CA SER A 164 -7.23 10.20 7.80
C SER A 164 -7.59 8.95 7.02
N THR A 165 -8.78 8.41 7.27
CA THR A 165 -9.32 7.25 6.55
C THR A 165 -10.46 7.68 5.65
N TYR A 166 -10.40 7.21 4.42
CA TYR A 166 -11.37 7.50 3.36
C TYR A 166 -11.95 6.22 2.81
N LEU A 167 -13.26 6.21 2.56
CA LEU A 167 -13.98 5.08 1.97
C LEU A 167 -14.42 5.41 0.53
N PHE A 168 -14.15 4.50 -0.39
CA PHE A 168 -14.59 4.61 -1.78
C PHE A 168 -16.10 4.36 -1.87
N GLY A 169 -16.82 5.19 -2.64
CA GLY A 169 -18.24 4.96 -2.92
C GLY A 169 -19.20 5.08 -1.72
N GLY A 170 -18.72 5.50 -0.54
CA GLY A 170 -19.56 5.81 0.62
C GLY A 170 -20.17 4.59 1.36
N SER A 171 -19.66 3.38 1.11
CA SER A 171 -20.11 2.15 1.79
C SER A 171 -20.03 2.30 3.31
N VAL A 172 -21.20 2.41 3.95
CA VAL A 172 -21.45 2.15 5.38
C VAL A 172 -22.05 0.77 5.47
#